data_AF-A0A962MJQ8-F1
#
_entry.id   AF-A0A962MJQ8-F1
#
_cell.length_a   1.000
_cell.length_b   1.000
_cell.length_c   1.000
_cell.angle_alpha   90.00
_cell.angle_beta   90.00
_cell.angle_gamma   90.00
#
_symmetry.space_group_name_H-M   'P 1'
#
loop_
_entity.id
_entity.type
_entity.pdbx_description
1 polymer ?
#
loop_
_entity_poly.entity_id
_entity_poly.type
_entity_poly.pdbx_seq_one_letter_code
_entity_poly.pdbx_strand_id
1 'polypeptide(L)'
;MIKPDYDHSLVNLISAIESSFGSHNTIYSALPELPVAEIAAARNVVLWLLDGLGYHYLKQHSTRLQGYLRGSMDSVFPSSTAPAITS
;
A
#
# COMPACT_ATOMS: atom_id res chain seq x y z
N MET A 1 -11.20 16.97 -10.38
CA MET A 1 -11.00 16.04 -9.26
C MET A 1 -10.05 14.97 -9.75
N ILE A 2 -8.92 14.76 -9.07
CA ILE A 2 -7.99 13.68 -9.43
C ILE A 2 -8.57 12.39 -8.86
N LYS A 3 -8.91 11.43 -9.73
CA LYS A 3 -9.40 10.11 -9.34
C LYS A 3 -8.18 9.20 -9.11
N PRO A 4 -8.09 8.49 -7.97
CA PRO A 4 -7.05 7.49 -7.77
C PRO A 4 -7.10 6.40 -8.83
N ASP A 5 -5.93 5.88 -9.19
CA ASP A 5 -5.82 4.62 -9.92
C ASP A 5 -6.13 3.44 -8.99
N TYR A 6 -7.38 2.95 -9.03
CA TYR A 6 -7.82 1.81 -8.19
C TYR A 6 -7.29 0.45 -8.68
N ASP A 7 -6.48 0.43 -9.74
CA ASP A 7 -5.65 -0.73 -10.09
C ASP A 7 -4.23 -0.62 -9.48
N HIS A 8 -3.89 0.54 -8.88
CA HIS A 8 -2.59 0.83 -8.24
C HIS A 8 -2.69 1.80 -7.06
N SER A 9 -3.40 1.40 -6.00
CA SER A 9 -3.68 2.23 -4.83
C SER A 9 -3.58 1.49 -3.49
N LEU A 10 -3.88 2.20 -2.41
CA LEU A 10 -3.91 1.65 -1.05
C LEU A 10 -4.79 0.39 -0.91
N VAL A 11 -5.94 0.31 -1.60
CA VAL A 11 -6.79 -0.89 -1.53
C VAL A 11 -6.16 -2.12 -2.20
N ASN A 12 -5.26 -1.91 -3.18
CA ASN A 12 -4.48 -3.00 -3.80
C ASN A 12 -3.39 -3.50 -2.85
N LEU A 13 -2.80 -2.62 -2.02
CA LEU A 13 -1.91 -3.03 -0.92
C LEU A 13 -2.66 -3.91 0.09
N ILE A 14 -3.85 -3.48 0.51
CA ILE A 14 -4.67 -4.27 1.45
C ILE A 14 -5.07 -5.60 0.83
N SER A 15 -5.48 -5.62 -0.44
CA SER A 15 -5.78 -6.87 -1.16
C SER A 15 -4.59 -7.84 -1.19
N ALA A 16 -3.37 -7.34 -1.40
CA ALA A 16 -2.16 -8.17 -1.36
C ALA A 16 -1.94 -8.78 0.04
N ILE A 17 -2.12 -7.99 1.10
CA ILE A 17 -2.01 -8.45 2.48
C ILE A 17 -3.08 -9.50 2.80
N GLU A 18 -4.35 -9.22 2.51
CA GLU A 18 -5.47 -10.14 2.77
C GLU A 18 -5.29 -11.47 2.02
N SER A 19 -4.90 -11.41 0.75
CA SER A 19 -4.65 -12.59 -0.07
C SER A 19 -3.54 -13.47 0.51
N SER A 20 -2.54 -12.85 1.16
CA SER A 20 -1.41 -13.55 1.77
C SER A 20 -1.81 -14.33 3.03
N PHE A 21 -2.93 -13.96 3.65
CA PHE A 21 -3.52 -14.66 4.79
C PHE A 21 -4.68 -15.58 4.40
N GLY A 22 -4.83 -15.89 3.11
CA GLY A 22 -5.83 -16.86 2.61
C GLY A 22 -7.21 -16.27 2.34
N SER A 23 -7.36 -14.94 2.29
CA SER A 23 -8.58 -14.33 1.76
C SER A 23 -8.67 -14.58 0.26
N HIS A 24 -9.84 -15.05 -0.20
CA HIS A 24 -10.10 -15.33 -1.62
C HIS A 24 -11.14 -14.38 -2.23
N ASN A 25 -11.68 -13.45 -1.44
CA ASN A 25 -12.78 -12.56 -1.82
C ASN A 25 -12.35 -11.08 -1.83
N THR A 26 -11.15 -10.79 -2.36
CA THR A 26 -10.70 -9.41 -2.51
C THR A 26 -11.36 -8.77 -3.73
N ILE A 27 -11.92 -7.57 -3.56
CA ILE A 27 -12.54 -6.81 -4.67
C ILE A 27 -11.49 -6.29 -5.65
N TYR A 28 -10.31 -5.96 -5.14
CA TYR A 28 -9.20 -5.38 -5.90
C TYR A 28 -8.11 -6.40 -6.18
N SER A 29 -7.34 -6.20 -7.25
CA SER A 29 -6.12 -6.95 -7.52
C SER A 29 -5.03 -6.62 -6.49
N ALA A 30 -4.15 -7.59 -6.21
CA ALA A 30 -2.99 -7.38 -5.35
C ALA A 30 -1.98 -6.42 -6.00
N LEU A 31 -1.35 -5.57 -5.18
CA LEU A 31 -0.32 -4.63 -5.61
C LEU A 31 0.91 -5.37 -6.22
N PRO A 32 1.32 -5.10 -7.47
CA PRO A 32 2.37 -5.85 -8.15
C PRO A 32 3.74 -5.81 -7.45
N GLU A 33 4.08 -4.69 -6.82
CA GLU A 33 5.36 -4.46 -6.14
C GLU A 33 5.51 -5.25 -4.83
N LEU A 34 4.41 -5.84 -4.34
CA LEU A 34 4.38 -6.60 -3.09
C LEU A 34 3.80 -8.01 -3.34
N PRO A 35 4.65 -8.97 -3.76
CA PRO A 35 4.19 -10.32 -4.08
C PRO A 35 3.54 -11.00 -2.87
N VAL A 36 2.33 -11.54 -3.06
CA VAL A 36 1.57 -12.28 -2.03
C VAL A 36 2.40 -13.39 -1.38
N ALA A 37 3.17 -14.13 -2.18
CA ALA A 37 4.04 -15.20 -1.68
C ALA A 37 5.13 -14.71 -0.72
N GLU A 38 5.61 -13.48 -0.89
CA GLU A 38 6.64 -12.89 0.00
C GLU A 38 6.04 -12.58 1.37
N ILE A 39 4.85 -11.97 1.41
CA ILE A 39 4.15 -11.67 2.66
C ILE A 39 3.74 -12.98 3.36
N ALA A 40 3.22 -13.96 2.62
CA ALA A 40 2.78 -15.24 3.16
C ALA A 40 3.92 -16.06 3.78
N ALA A 41 5.17 -15.85 3.35
CA ALA A 41 6.35 -16.48 3.94
C ALA A 41 6.76 -15.85 5.28
N ALA A 42 6.26 -14.66 5.61
CA ALA A 42 6.59 -13.98 6.86
C ALA A 42 5.79 -14.57 8.03
N ARG A 43 6.46 -14.84 9.16
CA ARG A 43 5.78 -15.28 10.39
C ARG A 43 4.86 -14.19 10.98
N ASN A 44 5.31 -12.94 10.91
CA ASN A 44 4.57 -11.78 11.41
C ASN A 44 4.65 -10.67 10.38
N VAL A 45 3.52 -10.00 10.13
CA VAL A 45 3.42 -8.87 9.23
C VAL A 45 3.02 -7.65 10.03
N VAL A 46 3.75 -6.54 9.84
CA VAL A 46 3.48 -5.26 10.49
C VAL A 46 3.30 -4.21 9.40
N LEU A 47 2.13 -3.59 9.35
CA LEU A 47 1.83 -2.49 8.43
C LEU A 47 1.98 -1.15 9.15
N TRP A 48 2.80 -0.26 8.60
CA TRP A 48 2.93 1.13 9.06
C TRP A 48 2.31 2.07 8.03
N LEU A 49 1.25 2.77 8.42
CA LEU A 49 0.69 3.88 7.66
C LEU A 49 1.14 5.19 8.32
N LEU A 50 1.95 5.97 7.60
CA LEU A 50 2.53 7.22 8.10
C LEU A 50 1.77 8.39 7.50
N ASP A 51 1.00 9.10 8.33
CA ASP A 51 0.22 10.25 7.89
C ASP A 51 1.12 11.39 7.39
N GLY A 52 0.72 12.04 6.31
CA GLY A 52 1.44 13.15 5.69
C GLY A 52 2.77 12.79 5.01
N LEU A 53 3.18 11.52 4.96
CA LEU A 53 4.44 11.11 4.34
C LEU A 53 4.27 10.78 2.84
N GLY A 54 4.39 11.80 1.99
CA GLY A 54 4.29 11.64 0.53
C GLY A 54 5.54 11.04 -0.13
N TYR A 55 5.34 10.35 -1.25
CA TYR A 55 6.39 9.72 -2.05
C TYR A 55 7.52 10.68 -2.46
N HIS A 56 7.18 11.87 -2.98
CA HIS A 56 8.18 12.85 -3.42
C HIS A 56 9.01 13.38 -2.25
N TYR A 57 8.38 13.60 -1.09
CA TYR A 57 9.07 14.02 0.11
C TYR A 57 10.08 12.94 0.56
N LEU A 58 9.65 11.67 0.59
CA LEU A 58 10.50 10.52 0.94
C LEU A 58 11.72 10.42 0.01
N LYS A 59 11.51 10.56 -1.30
CA LYS A 59 12.58 10.53 -2.32
C LYS A 59 13.57 11.69 -2.23
N GLN A 60 13.17 12.82 -1.66
CA GLN A 60 14.05 13.99 -1.55
C GLN A 60 14.79 14.05 -0.21
N HIS A 61 14.17 13.60 0.88
CA HIS A 61 14.65 13.94 2.24
C HIS A 61 15.06 12.74 3.11
N SER A 62 14.79 11.49 2.72
CA SER A 62 15.07 10.32 3.57
C SER A 62 15.94 9.26 2.87
N THR A 63 17.26 9.36 3.04
CA THR A 63 18.22 8.43 2.43
C THR A 63 18.07 6.98 2.92
N ARG A 64 17.69 6.79 4.19
CA ARG A 64 17.60 5.45 4.80
C ARG A 64 16.36 4.67 4.36
N LEU A 65 15.21 5.34 4.19
CA LEU A 65 13.99 4.69 3.72
C LEU A 65 13.96 4.51 2.21
N GLN A 66 14.66 5.37 1.45
CA GLN A 66 14.79 5.24 0.00
C GLN A 66 15.35 3.88 -0.43
N GLY A 67 16.29 3.30 0.34
CA GLY A 67 16.85 1.99 0.04
C GLY A 67 15.86 0.82 0.14
N TYR A 68 14.72 1.03 0.80
CA TYR A 68 13.64 0.03 0.94
C TYR A 68 12.41 0.38 0.10
N LEU A 69 12.46 1.45 -0.70
CA LEU A 69 11.35 1.91 -1.51
C LEU A 69 11.14 0.97 -2.71
N ARG A 70 9.98 0.33 -2.77
CA ARG A 70 9.60 -0.53 -3.90
C ARG A 70 8.88 0.19 -5.02
N GLY A 71 8.13 1.23 -4.69
CA GLY A 71 7.31 1.98 -5.65
C GLY A 71 6.55 3.13 -4.98
N SER A 72 5.68 3.76 -5.76
CA SER A 72 4.59 4.61 -5.26
C SER A 72 3.27 3.87 -5.43
N MET A 73 2.19 4.39 -4.87
CA MET A 73 0.82 3.99 -5.19
C MET A 73 -0.08 5.19 -4.88
N ASP A 74 -1.26 5.23 -5.47
CA ASP A 74 -2.25 6.25 -5.10
C ASP A 74 -2.86 5.95 -3.72
N SER A 75 -3.32 7.00 -3.03
CA SER A 75 -4.19 6.83 -1.87
C SER A 75 -5.61 6.46 -2.33
N VAL A 76 -6.60 6.62 -1.45
CA VAL A 76 -8.02 6.57 -1.80
C VAL A 76 -8.58 7.99 -1.99
N PHE A 77 -9.85 8.10 -2.40
CA PHE A 77 -10.54 9.39 -2.49
C PHE A 77 -11.67 9.52 -1.43
N PRO A 78 -11.75 10.66 -0.72
CA PRO A 78 -10.77 11.74 -0.69
C PRO A 78 -9.45 11.26 -0.07
N SER A 79 -8.34 11.84 -0.52
CA SER A 79 -7.02 11.50 0.03
C SER A 79 -6.87 12.17 1.40
N SER A 80 -7.50 11.58 2.41
CA SER A 80 -7.43 11.97 3.81
C SER A 80 -7.36 10.76 4.72
N THR A 81 -6.96 10.97 5.97
CA THR A 81 -6.66 9.92 6.95
C THR A 81 -7.86 9.02 7.21
N ALA A 82 -9.07 9.57 7.35
CA ALA A 82 -10.26 8.77 7.66
C ALA A 82 -10.61 7.77 6.54
N PRO A 83 -10.81 8.18 5.27
CA PRO A 83 -10.97 7.25 4.15
C PRO A 83 -9.84 6.23 4.04
N ALA A 84 -8.58 6.65 4.20
CA ALA A 84 -7.43 5.74 4.07
C ALA A 84 -7.41 4.64 5.14
N ILE A 85 -7.95 4.91 6.34
CA ILE A 85 -8.03 3.92 7.42
C ILE A 85 -9.25 3.01 7.28
N THR A 86 -10.35 3.48 6.68
CA THR A 86 -11.62 2.74 6.62
C THR A 86 -11.91 2.03 5.29
N SER A 87 -11.02 2.13 4.31
CA SER A 87 -11.20 1.51 2.98
C SER A 87 -10.70 0.07 2.93
#